data_AF-A0A496WN86-F1
#
_entry.id   AF-A0A496WN86-F1
#
_cell.length_a   1.000
_cell.length_b   1.000
_cell.length_c   1.000
_cell.angle_alpha   90.00
_cell.angle_beta   90.00
_cell.angle_gamma   90.00
#
_symmetry.space_group_name_H-M   'P 1'
#
loop_
_entity.id
_entity.type
_entity.pdbx_description
1 polymer ?
#
loop_
_entity_poly.entity_id
_entity_poly.type
_entity_poly.pdbx_seq_one_letter_code
_entity_poly.pdbx_strand_id
1 'polypeptide(L)'
;DNAPGPTLAVGTVANFNYVVTNTGNAYISNILVTDNLGVAIDCPSGNPIPLLRIGVSETCTGSKTVTSGQYTNIGSATGEVPGVGHIGDSDPSNHFGKVDAMPPKVIPTISIYGLGFLALLLASIGMGIVKFSLVIHDE
;
A
#
# COMPACT_ATOMS: atom_id res chain seq x y z
N ASP A 1 -0.73 7.46 6.12
CA ASP A 1 0.31 7.62 7.14
C ASP A 1 0.77 9.08 7.24
N ASN A 2 1.35 9.50 8.37
CA ASN A 2 1.91 10.84 8.58
C ASN A 2 3.42 10.83 8.33
N ALA A 3 3.93 11.85 7.64
CA ALA A 3 5.37 12.04 7.51
C ALA A 3 6.02 12.31 8.91
N PRO A 4 7.27 11.88 9.14
CA PRO A 4 8.19 11.33 8.15
C PRO A 4 8.01 9.83 7.83
N GLY A 5 7.21 9.11 8.61
CA GLY A 5 7.17 7.64 8.58
C GLY A 5 8.41 6.99 9.21
N PRO A 6 8.61 5.67 9.07
CA PRO A 6 9.82 4.99 9.54
C PRO A 6 11.09 5.50 8.86
N THR A 7 12.22 5.33 9.54
CA THR A 7 13.54 5.67 8.99
C THR A 7 14.18 4.43 8.39
N LEU A 8 14.52 4.50 7.11
CA LEU A 8 15.15 3.42 6.35
C LEU A 8 16.57 3.81 5.93
N ALA A 9 17.47 2.84 5.83
CA ALA A 9 18.83 3.10 5.38
C ALA A 9 18.86 3.33 3.86
N VAL A 10 19.56 4.36 3.40
CA VAL A 10 19.70 4.62 1.97
C VAL A 10 20.39 3.44 1.28
N GLY A 11 19.85 3.04 0.11
CA GLY A 11 20.34 1.90 -0.66
C GLY A 11 19.76 0.55 -0.27
N THR A 12 18.96 0.46 0.81
CA THR A 12 18.12 -0.73 1.05
C THR A 12 16.89 -0.71 0.16
N VAL A 13 16.13 -1.81 0.18
CA VAL A 13 14.85 -1.92 -0.52
C VAL A 13 13.73 -1.69 0.49
N ALA A 14 12.85 -0.74 0.19
CA ALA A 14 11.55 -0.61 0.85
C ALA A 14 10.53 -1.49 0.10
N ASN A 15 9.82 -2.34 0.83
CA ASN A 15 8.75 -3.16 0.27
C ASN A 15 7.40 -2.53 0.60
N PHE A 16 6.51 -2.47 -0.38
CA PHE A 16 5.17 -1.90 -0.24
C PHE A 16 4.12 -3.00 -0.35
N ASN A 17 3.21 -3.05 0.62
CA ASN A 17 2.02 -3.88 0.55
C ASN A 17 0.80 -3.01 0.29
N TYR A 18 0.17 -3.16 -0.88
CA TYR A 18 -1.05 -2.47 -1.29
C TYR A 18 -2.25 -3.39 -1.01
N VAL A 19 -2.89 -3.20 0.15
CA VAL A 19 -4.05 -4.00 0.54
C VAL A 19 -5.31 -3.34 0.04
N VAL A 20 -5.93 -3.96 -0.96
CA VAL A 20 -7.17 -3.50 -1.57
C VAL A 20 -8.33 -4.26 -0.96
N THR A 21 -9.32 -3.56 -0.39
CA THR A 21 -10.50 -4.19 0.22
C THR A 21 -11.81 -3.62 -0.33
N ASN A 22 -12.71 -4.51 -0.75
CA ASN A 22 -14.09 -4.14 -1.05
C ASN A 22 -14.92 -4.07 0.25
N THR A 23 -15.11 -2.86 0.79
CA THR A 23 -15.93 -2.60 1.99
C THR A 23 -17.37 -2.20 1.65
N GLY A 24 -17.73 -2.24 0.36
CA GLY A 24 -19.05 -1.91 -0.14
C GLY A 24 -20.06 -3.04 -0.03
N ASN A 25 -21.19 -2.87 -0.70
CA ASN A 25 -22.30 -3.83 -0.75
C ASN A 25 -22.54 -4.41 -2.15
N ALA A 26 -21.62 -4.19 -3.09
CA ALA A 26 -21.63 -4.75 -4.43
C ALA A 26 -20.23 -5.28 -4.77
N TYR A 27 -20.13 -6.18 -5.76
CA TYR A 27 -18.83 -6.57 -6.28
C TYR A 27 -18.20 -5.42 -7.07
N ILE A 28 -16.87 -5.37 -7.07
CA ILE A 28 -16.09 -4.40 -7.83
C ILE A 28 -15.29 -5.21 -8.85
N SER A 29 -15.23 -4.75 -10.10
CA SER A 29 -14.47 -5.40 -11.17
C SER A 29 -13.42 -4.46 -11.76
N ASN A 30 -12.47 -5.05 -12.50
CA ASN A 30 -11.44 -4.31 -13.23
C ASN A 30 -10.68 -3.32 -12.33
N ILE A 31 -10.21 -3.79 -11.18
CA ILE A 31 -9.54 -2.95 -10.19
C ILE A 31 -8.09 -2.73 -10.61
N LEU A 32 -7.73 -1.52 -10.98
CA LEU A 32 -6.36 -1.14 -11.30
C LEU A 32 -5.71 -0.52 -10.06
N VAL A 33 -4.55 -1.06 -9.65
CA VAL A 33 -3.73 -0.50 -8.58
C VAL A 33 -2.54 0.23 -9.20
N THR A 34 -2.32 1.48 -8.81
CA THR A 34 -1.24 2.35 -9.32
C THR A 34 -0.47 3.03 -8.20
N ASP A 35 0.70 3.54 -8.57
CA ASP A 35 1.62 4.22 -7.67
C ASP A 35 2.10 5.52 -8.33
N ASN A 36 1.98 6.66 -7.63
CA ASN A 36 2.32 7.96 -8.20
C ASN A 36 3.82 8.16 -8.48
N LEU A 37 4.68 7.34 -7.86
CA LEU A 37 6.13 7.40 -8.02
C LEU A 37 6.68 6.22 -8.83
N GLY A 38 5.79 5.52 -9.55
CA GLY A 38 6.13 4.51 -10.54
C GLY A 38 6.65 3.20 -9.95
N VAL A 39 6.27 2.85 -8.72
CA VAL A 39 6.51 1.51 -8.19
C VAL A 39 5.78 0.49 -9.09
N ALA A 40 6.50 -0.53 -9.54
CA ALA A 40 5.89 -1.65 -10.26
C ALA A 40 5.08 -2.48 -9.28
N ILE A 41 3.78 -2.63 -9.57
CA ILE A 41 2.83 -3.33 -8.70
C ILE A 41 2.55 -4.72 -9.27
N ASP A 42 2.71 -5.73 -8.42
CA ASP A 42 2.39 -7.12 -8.69
C ASP A 42 1.22 -7.57 -7.80
N CYS A 43 0.14 -8.03 -8.44
CA CYS A 43 -1.07 -8.51 -7.77
C CYS A 43 -1.25 -10.01 -8.09
N PRO A 44 -1.62 -10.85 -7.10
CA PRO A 44 -1.83 -12.29 -7.33
C PRO A 44 -2.80 -12.63 -8.47
N SER A 45 -3.87 -11.85 -8.63
CA SER A 45 -4.87 -12.06 -9.68
C SER A 45 -4.56 -11.32 -10.99
N GLY A 46 -3.42 -10.62 -11.06
CA GLY A 46 -3.07 -9.66 -12.10
C GLY A 46 -3.49 -8.23 -11.74
N ASN A 47 -2.89 -7.27 -12.44
CA ASN A 47 -3.20 -5.84 -12.32
C ASN A 47 -3.61 -5.33 -13.72
N PRO A 48 -4.91 -5.19 -14.01
CA PRO A 48 -6.02 -5.06 -13.06
C PRO A 48 -6.49 -6.37 -12.42
N ILE A 49 -6.89 -6.31 -11.14
CA ILE A 49 -7.57 -7.38 -10.40
C ILE A 49 -8.97 -7.54 -11.02
N PRO A 50 -9.36 -8.74 -11.45
CA PRO A 50 -10.57 -8.92 -12.23
C PRO A 50 -11.85 -8.67 -11.43
N LEU A 51 -11.90 -9.11 -10.16
CA LEU A 51 -13.11 -9.05 -9.34
C LEU A 51 -12.79 -9.14 -7.84
N LEU A 52 -13.37 -8.24 -7.04
CA LEU A 52 -13.45 -8.38 -5.59
C LEU A 52 -14.91 -8.45 -5.14
N ARG A 53 -15.26 -9.57 -4.48
CA ARG A 53 -16.56 -9.74 -3.82
C ARG A 53 -16.63 -8.88 -2.56
N ILE A 54 -17.84 -8.71 -2.04
CA ILE A 54 -18.11 -7.97 -0.81
C ILE A 54 -17.28 -8.53 0.35
N GLY A 55 -16.55 -7.67 1.04
CA GLY A 55 -15.71 -8.01 2.19
C GLY A 55 -14.41 -8.75 1.84
N VAL A 56 -14.11 -8.95 0.55
CA VAL A 56 -12.87 -9.60 0.12
C VAL A 56 -11.77 -8.57 -0.08
N SER A 57 -10.55 -8.97 0.29
CA SER A 57 -9.33 -8.21 0.08
C SER A 57 -8.37 -8.96 -0.83
N GLU A 58 -7.54 -8.21 -1.56
CA GLU A 58 -6.36 -8.71 -2.24
C GLU A 58 -5.17 -7.82 -1.90
N THR A 59 -4.02 -8.43 -1.66
CA THR A 59 -2.78 -7.71 -1.37
C THR A 59 -1.88 -7.78 -2.60
N CYS A 60 -1.59 -6.61 -3.18
CA CYS A 60 -0.56 -6.45 -4.19
C CYS A 60 0.74 -5.99 -3.53
N THR A 61 1.87 -6.23 -4.19
CA THR A 61 3.20 -5.88 -3.68
C THR A 61 3.95 -5.00 -4.67
N GLY A 62 4.88 -4.21 -4.16
CA GLY A 62 5.83 -3.44 -4.95
C GLY A 62 7.09 -3.19 -4.14
N SER A 63 8.17 -2.77 -4.79
CA SER A 63 9.39 -2.42 -4.07
C SER A 63 10.14 -1.28 -4.74
N LYS A 64 10.92 -0.56 -3.95
CA LYS A 64 11.77 0.53 -4.45
C LYS A 64 13.02 0.68 -3.59
N THR A 65 14.13 1.07 -4.21
CA THR A 65 15.35 1.42 -3.48
C THR A 65 15.15 2.73 -2.72
N VAL A 66 15.51 2.73 -1.43
CA VAL A 66 15.43 3.90 -0.55
C VAL A 66 16.46 4.94 -0.97
N THR A 67 15.98 6.15 -1.23
CA THR A 67 16.80 7.34 -1.51
C THR A 67 16.88 8.24 -0.28
N SER A 68 17.92 9.06 -0.18
CA SER A 68 18.08 9.98 0.95
C SER A 68 16.95 11.01 1.03
N GLY A 69 16.48 11.30 2.25
CA GLY A 69 15.48 12.32 2.52
C GLY A 69 14.05 11.79 2.64
N GLN A 70 13.08 12.70 2.69
CA GLN A 70 11.67 12.35 2.81
C GLN A 70 11.16 11.72 1.52
N TYR A 71 10.51 10.58 1.67
CA TYR A 71 9.74 9.91 0.63
C TYR A 71 8.26 9.90 1.01
N THR A 72 7.39 10.22 0.06
CA THR A 72 5.93 10.11 0.20
C THR A 72 5.38 9.42 -1.02
N ASN A 73 4.96 8.18 -0.83
CA ASN A 73 4.26 7.36 -1.79
C ASN A 73 2.77 7.63 -1.73
N ILE A 74 2.08 7.64 -2.86
CA ILE A 74 0.63 7.61 -2.93
C ILE A 74 0.26 6.44 -3.85
N GLY A 75 -0.19 5.35 -3.25
CA GLY A 75 -0.86 4.31 -4.02
C GLY A 75 -2.30 4.70 -4.23
N SER A 76 -2.85 4.31 -5.37
CA SER A 76 -4.24 4.54 -5.73
C SER A 76 -4.81 3.25 -6.28
N ALA A 77 -6.10 3.04 -6.08
CA ALA A 77 -6.77 1.99 -6.79
C ALA A 77 -8.16 2.43 -7.25
N THR A 78 -8.49 2.05 -8.48
CA THR A 78 -9.74 2.39 -9.14
C THR A 78 -10.42 1.13 -9.63
N GLY A 79 -11.74 1.08 -9.63
CA GLY A 79 -12.50 -0.07 -10.08
C GLY A 79 -13.89 0.30 -10.56
N GLU A 80 -14.58 -0.66 -11.16
CA GLU A 80 -15.91 -0.49 -11.72
C GLU A 80 -16.96 -1.23 -10.91
N VAL A 81 -18.09 -0.57 -10.69
CA VAL A 81 -19.28 -1.12 -10.03
C VAL A 81 -20.46 -1.03 -10.99
N PRO A 82 -21.10 -2.16 -11.35
CA PRO A 82 -22.23 -2.16 -12.26
C PRO A 82 -23.38 -1.28 -11.76
N GLY A 83 -23.89 -0.40 -12.63
CA GLY A 83 -24.98 0.53 -12.30
C GLY A 83 -24.59 1.71 -11.41
N VAL A 84 -23.34 1.79 -10.94
CA VAL A 84 -22.79 2.92 -10.18
C VAL A 84 -21.71 3.64 -10.98
N GLY A 85 -20.84 2.91 -11.67
CA GLY A 85 -19.73 3.45 -12.45
C GLY A 85 -18.38 3.26 -11.76
N HIS A 86 -17.45 4.17 -12.02
CA HIS A 86 -16.09 4.07 -11.50
C HIS A 86 -16.01 4.60 -10.07
N ILE A 87 -15.26 3.90 -9.23
CA ILE A 87 -14.91 4.30 -7.87
C ILE A 87 -13.40 4.22 -7.70
N GLY A 88 -12.87 4.87 -6.66
CA GLY A 88 -11.46 4.74 -6.32
C GLY A 88 -11.15 5.29 -4.94
N ASP A 89 -9.95 4.95 -4.49
CA ASP A 89 -9.37 5.39 -3.23
C ASP A 89 -7.85 5.55 -3.38
N SER A 90 -7.25 6.27 -2.43
CA SER A 90 -5.81 6.53 -2.45
C SER A 90 -5.27 6.71 -1.05
N ASP A 91 -4.09 6.15 -0.81
CA ASP A 91 -3.44 6.21 0.50
C ASP A 91 -1.99 6.66 0.41
N PRO A 92 -1.57 7.59 1.28
CA PRO A 92 -0.17 7.94 1.41
C PRO A 92 0.58 6.99 2.36
N SER A 93 1.76 6.54 1.95
CA SER A 93 2.80 5.92 2.79
C SER A 93 4.05 6.81 2.78
N ASN A 94 4.73 6.92 3.91
CA ASN A 94 5.89 7.81 4.04
C ASN A 94 7.07 7.02 4.62
N HIS A 95 8.29 7.35 4.20
CA HIS A 95 9.50 6.96 4.92
C HIS A 95 10.55 8.06 4.83
N PHE A 96 11.56 8.00 5.70
CA PHE A 96 12.73 8.88 5.61
C PHE A 96 14.00 8.08 5.37
N GLY A 97 14.64 8.31 4.23
CA GLY A 97 15.93 7.70 3.90
C GLY A 97 17.07 8.39 4.64
N LYS A 98 17.65 7.71 5.62
CA LYS A 98 18.83 8.17 6.36
C LYS A 98 20.09 7.59 5.73
N VAL A 99 21.01 8.48 5.36
CA VAL A 99 22.36 8.07 4.95
C VAL A 99 23.10 7.70 6.22
N ASP A 100 23.15 6.41 6.54
CA ASP A 100 24.09 5.94 7.55
C ASP A 100 25.50 5.97 6.94
N ALA A 101 26.50 6.38 7.73
CA ALA A 101 27.89 6.14 7.37
C ALA A 101 28.06 4.61 7.30
N MET A 102 28.19 4.06 6.10
CA MET A 102 28.18 2.64 5.78
C MET A 102 28.81 1.76 6.89
N PRO A 103 28.02 0.98 7.66
CA PRO A 103 28.60 -0.10 8.45
C PRO A 103 28.96 -1.28 7.52
N PRO A 104 30.00 -2.08 7.84
CA PRO A 104 30.45 -3.17 6.99
C PRO A 104 29.32 -4.19 6.75
N LYS A 105 29.26 -4.74 5.53
CA LYS A 105 28.30 -5.76 5.08
C LYS A 105 28.16 -6.89 6.11
N VAL A 106 27.06 -6.91 6.85
CA VAL A 106 26.68 -8.03 7.70
C VAL A 106 25.88 -9.04 6.88
N ILE A 107 26.34 -10.29 6.87
CA ILE A 107 25.63 -11.45 6.32
C ILE A 107 24.42 -11.70 7.25
N PRO A 108 23.17 -11.78 6.77
CA PRO A 108 22.03 -11.85 7.68
C PRO A 108 21.95 -13.20 8.39
N THR A 109 22.06 -13.17 9.72
CA THR A 109 21.60 -14.24 10.62
C THR A 109 20.09 -14.08 10.83
N ILE A 110 19.36 -15.19 10.78
CA ILE A 110 17.93 -15.25 11.09
C ILE A 110 17.68 -14.79 12.54
N SER A 111 16.81 -13.81 12.74
CA SER A 111 16.14 -13.62 14.03
C SER A 111 14.73 -13.04 13.87
N ILE A 112 13.80 -13.74 14.49
CA ILE A 112 12.36 -13.54 14.66
C ILE A 112 12.12 -12.51 15.78
N TYR A 113 11.22 -11.54 15.57
CA TYR A 113 10.59 -10.78 16.67
C TYR A 113 9.13 -10.46 16.32
N GLY A 114 8.26 -10.89 17.22
CA GLY A 114 6.84 -10.53 17.23
C GLY A 114 6.52 -9.38 18.18
N LEU A 115 5.23 -9.05 18.16
CA LEU A 115 4.44 -8.20 19.05
C LEU A 115 4.45 -6.69 18.80
N GLY A 116 3.46 -6.28 18.00
CA GLY A 116 2.37 -5.42 18.49
C GLY A 116 2.46 -3.95 18.06
N PHE A 117 1.60 -3.52 17.14
CA PHE A 117 1.29 -2.10 17.00
C PHE A 117 -0.19 -1.88 16.65
N LEU A 118 -0.78 -0.98 17.42
CA LEU A 118 -2.19 -0.59 17.49
C LEU A 118 -2.59 0.17 16.21
N ALA A 119 -3.57 -0.34 15.46
CA ALA A 119 -4.09 0.31 14.27
C ALA A 119 -4.92 1.56 14.64
N LEU A 120 -4.44 2.74 14.22
CA LEU A 120 -5.17 3.99 14.36
C LEU A 120 -6.17 4.12 13.19
N LEU A 121 -7.46 4.17 13.53
CA LEU A 121 -8.58 4.23 12.61
C LEU A 121 -8.74 5.67 12.07
N LEU A 122 -8.66 5.87 10.76
CA LEU A 122 -9.23 7.05 10.10
C LEU A 122 -10.47 6.62 9.33
N ALA A 123 -11.64 6.92 9.92
CA ALA A 123 -12.92 6.82 9.26
C ALA A 123 -13.17 8.09 8.44
N SER A 124 -13.22 7.99 7.12
CA SER A 124 -13.82 9.03 6.27
C SER A 124 -15.32 8.76 6.10
N ILE A 125 -16.12 9.71 6.61
CA ILE A 125 -17.57 9.68 6.57
C ILE A 125 -18.03 10.26 5.22
N GLY A 126 -18.32 9.38 4.28
CA GLY A 126 -19.17 9.65 3.12
C GLY A 126 -20.36 8.69 3.14
N MET A 127 -21.57 9.24 3.25
CA MET A 127 -22.83 8.51 3.23
C MET A 127 -23.26 8.30 1.77
N GLY A 128 -23.25 7.05 1.29
CA GLY A 128 -23.82 6.64 0.00
C GLY A 128 -22.99 5.58 -0.74
N ILE A 129 -23.51 4.34 -0.77
CA ILE A 129 -23.41 3.34 -1.86
C ILE A 129 -21.99 3.00 -2.37
N VAL A 130 -21.49 1.81 -2.00
CA VAL A 130 -20.21 1.15 -2.37
C VAL A 130 -18.92 1.85 -1.93
N LYS A 131 -18.11 1.15 -1.12
CA LYS A 131 -16.85 1.66 -0.56
C LYS A 131 -15.69 0.72 -0.92
N PHE A 132 -14.55 1.33 -1.17
CA PHE A 132 -13.28 0.68 -1.46
C PHE A 132 -12.27 1.30 -0.50
N SER A 133 -11.39 0.48 0.07
CA SER A 133 -10.29 0.96 0.92
C SER A 133 -8.98 0.43 0.35
N LEU A 134 -8.01 1.32 0.20
CA LEU A 134 -6.62 0.93 0.06
C LEU A 134 -5.93 1.08 1.43
N VAL A 135 -4.87 0.31 1.67
CA VAL A 135 -3.95 0.52 2.79
C VAL A 135 -2.56 0.20 2.27
N ILE A 136 -1.59 1.07 2.56
CA ILE A 136 -0.20 0.89 2.15
C ILE A 136 0.70 0.92 3.37
N HIS A 137 1.53 -0.10 3.49
CA HIS A 137 2.59 -0.18 4.50
C HIS A 137 3.92 -0.40 3.82
N ASP A 138 4.94 0.32 4.28
CA ASP A 138 6.34 0.05 4.00
C ASP A 138 6.99 -0.73 5.15
N GLU A 139 7.71 -1.80 4.79
CA GLU A 139 8.49 -2.66 5.71
C GLU A 139 10.01 -2.45 5.55
#